data_AF-A0A1S2XR76-F1
#
_entry.id   AF-A0A1S2XR76-F1
#
_cell.length_a   1.000
_cell.length_b   1.000
_cell.length_c   1.000
_cell.angle_alpha   90.00
_cell.angle_beta   90.00
_cell.angle_gamma   90.00
#
_symmetry.space_group_name_H-M   'P 1'
#
loop_
_entity.id
_entity.type
_entity.pdbx_description
1 polymer ?
#
loop_
_entity_poly.entity_id
_entity_poly.type
_entity_poly.pdbx_seq_one_letter_code
_entity_poly.pdbx_strand_id
1 'polypeptide(L)'
;MQNEDGQITELYIPRKCSATNRLITAKDHASVQINIGHLDESGVYNGHFTTFALCGYTRAQGDADSGLDRLWQKKKTEIKQ
;
A
#
# COMPACT_ATOMS: atom_id res chain seq x y z
N MET A 1 -11.93 -8.88 13.89
CA MET A 1 -13.02 -9.26 14.79
C MET A 1 -12.39 -9.62 16.11
N GLN A 2 -12.85 -8.97 17.18
CA GLN A 2 -12.38 -9.24 18.54
C GLN A 2 -13.52 -9.93 19.29
N ASN A 3 -13.19 -10.91 20.12
CA ASN A 3 -14.14 -11.46 21.09
C ASN A 3 -14.33 -10.49 22.28
N GLU A 4 -15.21 -10.85 23.21
CA GLU A 4 -15.51 -10.05 24.41
C GLU A 4 -14.28 -9.88 25.32
N ASP A 5 -13.31 -10.80 25.24
CA ASP A 5 -12.03 -10.75 25.96
C ASP A 5 -10.95 -9.92 25.25
N GLY A 6 -11.28 -9.22 24.15
CA GLY A 6 -10.36 -8.37 23.39
C GLY A 6 -9.34 -9.11 22.52
N GLN A 7 -9.46 -10.43 22.39
CA GLN A 7 -8.60 -11.27 21.57
C GLN A 7 -9.07 -11.26 20.11
N ILE A 8 -8.11 -11.15 19.18
CA ILE A 8 -8.39 -11.20 17.74
C ILE A 8 -8.68 -12.66 17.36
N THR A 9 -9.89 -12.93 16.89
CA THR A 9 -10.34 -14.27 16.51
C THR A 9 -10.15 -14.59 15.01
N GLU A 10 -9.68 -13.62 14.22
CA GLU A 10 -9.47 -13.77 12.78
C GLU A 10 -8.19 -14.56 12.45
N LEU A 11 -8.29 -15.50 11.51
CA LEU A 11 -7.13 -16.27 11.03
C LEU A 11 -6.11 -15.39 10.29
N TYR A 12 -6.57 -14.36 9.58
CA TYR A 12 -5.70 -13.42 8.89
C TYR A 12 -6.41 -12.08 8.71
N ILE A 13 -5.63 -11.00 8.67
CA ILE A 13 -6.10 -9.66 8.34
C ILE A 13 -5.69 -9.35 6.89
N PRO A 14 -6.64 -9.29 5.93
CA PRO A 14 -6.33 -8.99 4.54
C PRO A 14 -5.69 -7.62 4.35
N ARG A 15 -4.87 -7.51 3.30
CA ARG A 15 -4.31 -6.22 2.86
C ARG A 15 -5.43 -5.32 2.31
N LYS A 16 -5.26 -4.01 2.48
CA LYS A 16 -6.13 -2.99 1.88
C LYS A 16 -5.41 -2.27 0.76
N CYS A 17 -6.12 -1.98 -0.32
CA CYS A 17 -5.63 -1.12 -1.39
C CYS A 17 -5.40 0.28 -0.83
N SER A 18 -4.18 0.79 -0.97
CA SER A 18 -3.78 2.12 -0.49
C SER A 18 -4.55 3.24 -1.20
N ALA A 19 -5.00 3.02 -2.45
CA ALA A 19 -5.67 4.03 -3.24
C ALA A 19 -7.17 4.14 -2.95
N THR A 20 -7.85 3.01 -2.71
CA THR A 20 -9.33 2.96 -2.62
C THR A 20 -9.86 2.41 -1.30
N ASN A 21 -8.98 1.99 -0.38
CA ASN A 21 -9.32 1.28 0.86
C ASN A 21 -10.13 -0.01 0.67
N ARG A 22 -10.27 -0.50 -0.56
CA ARG A 22 -10.89 -1.80 -0.84
C ARG A 22 -10.00 -2.93 -0.31
N LEU A 23 -10.62 -3.98 0.19
CA LEU A 23 -9.91 -5.19 0.61
C LEU A 23 -9.33 -5.90 -0.62
N ILE A 24 -8.06 -6.28 -0.54
CA ILE A 24 -7.41 -7.13 -1.52
C ILE A 24 -7.76 -8.56 -1.14
N THR A 25 -8.60 -9.20 -1.95
CA THR A 25 -9.07 -10.56 -1.69
C THR A 25 -8.02 -11.58 -2.11
N ALA A 26 -8.13 -12.82 -1.61
CA ALA A 26 -7.18 -13.89 -1.94
C ALA A 26 -7.18 -14.27 -3.44
N LYS A 27 -8.27 -13.98 -4.17
CA LYS A 27 -8.41 -14.26 -5.61
C LYS A 27 -8.01 -13.08 -6.50
N ASP A 28 -7.64 -11.94 -5.92
CA ASP A 28 -7.17 -10.78 -6.69
C ASP A 28 -5.70 -10.98 -7.09
N HIS A 29 -5.48 -11.83 -8.08
CA HIS A 29 -4.16 -12.12 -8.66
C HIS A 29 -3.59 -10.95 -9.48
N ALA A 30 -4.43 -9.97 -9.81
CA ALA A 30 -4.00 -8.74 -10.46
C ALA A 30 -3.53 -7.69 -9.44
N SER A 31 -3.68 -7.92 -8.13
CA SER A 31 -3.14 -7.01 -7.11
C SER A 31 -1.61 -7.01 -7.12
N VAL A 32 -1.02 -5.84 -6.84
CA VAL A 32 0.43 -5.66 -6.75
C VAL A 32 0.81 -4.91 -5.50
N GLN A 33 2.02 -5.15 -5.04
CA GLN A 33 2.66 -4.40 -3.98
C GLN A 33 3.92 -3.75 -4.54
N ILE A 34 4.02 -2.43 -4.36
CA ILE A 34 5.10 -1.60 -4.88
C ILE A 34 5.84 -1.03 -3.68
N ASN A 35 7.16 -1.26 -3.62
CA ASN A 35 8.02 -0.68 -2.62
C ASN A 35 8.83 0.46 -3.26
N ILE A 36 8.67 1.67 -2.75
CA ILE A 36 9.46 2.84 -3.17
C ILE A 36 10.63 2.99 -2.20
N GLY A 37 11.83 2.77 -2.72
CA GLY A 37 13.06 2.89 -1.94
C GLY A 37 13.37 4.34 -1.60
N HIS A 38 13.79 4.57 -0.36
CA HIS A 38 14.15 5.88 0.15
C HIS A 38 15.61 6.17 -0.13
N LEU A 39 15.90 7.40 -0.54
CA LEU A 39 17.27 7.87 -0.80
C LEU A 39 17.75 8.74 0.36
N ASP A 40 19.06 8.72 0.60
CA ASP A 40 19.77 9.66 1.45
C ASP A 40 20.13 10.96 0.68
N GLU A 41 20.80 11.90 1.36
CA GLU A 41 21.22 13.17 0.78
C GLU A 41 22.21 13.03 -0.39
N SER A 42 22.92 11.90 -0.46
CA SER A 42 23.83 11.56 -1.55
C SER A 42 23.11 10.90 -2.74
N GLY A 43 21.78 10.72 -2.64
CA GLY A 43 20.97 10.02 -3.64
C GLY A 43 21.14 8.50 -3.62
N VAL A 44 21.70 7.94 -2.55
CA VAL A 44 21.94 6.50 -2.39
C VAL A 44 20.80 5.86 -1.61
N TYR A 45 20.43 4.64 -1.98
CA TYR A 45 19.39 3.89 -1.29
C TYR A 45 19.77 3.62 0.18
N ASN A 46 18.93 4.07 1.11
CA ASN A 46 19.22 4.02 2.55
C ASN A 46 18.66 2.77 3.28
N GLY A 47 18.06 1.82 2.54
CA GLY A 47 17.47 0.61 3.10
C GLY A 47 16.02 0.74 3.58
N HIS A 48 15.48 1.95 3.68
CA HIS A 48 14.07 2.18 4.00
C HIS A 48 13.19 2.22 2.75
N PHE A 49 11.91 1.88 2.88
CA PHE A 49 10.97 1.96 1.78
C PHE A 49 9.55 2.26 2.25
N THR A 50 8.77 2.91 1.39
CA THR A 50 7.32 3.04 1.56
C THR A 50 6.63 2.02 0.67
N THR A 51 5.76 1.21 1.26
CA THR A 51 4.98 0.20 0.53
C THR A 51 3.59 0.73 0.19
N PHE A 52 3.19 0.55 -1.07
CA PHE A 52 1.83 0.75 -1.54
C PHE A 52 1.25 -0.55 -2.09
N ALA A 53 0.00 -0.84 -1.75
CA ALA A 53 -0.73 -1.98 -2.27
C ALA A 53 -1.85 -1.49 -3.20
N LEU A 54 -1.89 -1.98 -4.43
CA LEU A 54 -2.94 -1.66 -5.40
C LEU A 54 -3.75 -2.92 -5.70
N CYS A 55 -5.08 -2.81 -5.62
CA CYS A 55 -5.98 -3.88 -6.03
C CYS A 55 -6.09 -3.96 -7.56
N GLY A 56 -6.42 -5.13 -8.07
CA GLY A 56 -6.60 -5.38 -9.50
C GLY A 56 -7.68 -4.48 -10.13
N TYR A 57 -8.71 -4.12 -9.38
CA TYR A 57 -9.76 -3.21 -9.83
C TYR A 57 -9.22 -1.85 -10.27
N THR A 58 -8.39 -1.18 -9.45
CA THR A 58 -7.82 0.13 -9.78
C THR A 58 -6.88 0.04 -10.99
N ARG A 59 -6.19 -1.09 -11.15
CA ARG A 59 -5.36 -1.35 -12.34
C ARG A 59 -6.18 -1.56 -13.60
N ALA A 60 -7.28 -2.30 -13.53
CA ALA A 60 -8.16 -2.55 -14.67
C ALA A 60 -8.88 -1.27 -15.13
N GLN A 61 -9.17 -0.35 -14.21
CA GLN A 61 -9.80 0.93 -14.49
C GLN A 61 -8.85 1.92 -15.20
N GLY A 62 -7.53 1.72 -15.12
CA GLY A 62 -6.53 2.65 -15.64
C GLY A 62 -6.11 3.76 -14.66
N ASP A 63 -6.70 3.79 -13.46
CA ASP A 63 -6.44 4.83 -12.45
C ASP A 63 -5.23 4.52 -11.54
N ALA A 64 -4.49 3.44 -11.82
CA ALA A 64 -3.39 2.99 -10.98
C ALA A 64 -2.24 4.01 -10.91
N ASP A 65 -1.92 4.63 -12.05
CA ASP A 65 -0.85 5.62 -12.16
C ASP A 65 -1.17 6.89 -11.36
N SER A 66 -2.29 7.55 -11.68
CA SER A 66 -2.75 8.74 -10.94
C SER A 66 -2.99 8.46 -9.46
N GLY A 67 -3.44 7.25 -9.12
CA GLY A 67 -3.60 6.81 -7.75
C GLY A 67 -2.28 6.72 -6.99
N LEU A 68 -1.26 6.12 -7.61
CA LEU A 68 0.08 6.00 -7.02
C LEU A 68 0.75 7.37 -6.87
N ASP A 69 0.68 8.22 -7.89
CA ASP A 69 1.25 9.57 -7.86
C ASP A 69 0.70 10.39 -6.70
N ARG A 70 -0.63 10.41 -6.55
CA ARG A 70 -1.28 11.13 -5.45
C ARG A 70 -0.86 10.60 -4.08
N LEU A 71 -0.71 9.29 -3.93
CA LEU A 71 -0.28 8.67 -2.68
C LEU A 71 1.18 9.00 -2.37
N TRP A 72 2.04 8.95 -3.39
CA TRP A 72 3.44 9.25 -3.24
C TRP A 72 3.69 10.72 -2.89
N GLN A 73 3.01 11.68 -3.54
CA GLN A 73 3.16 13.10 -3.21
C GLN A 73 2.82 13.41 -1.74
N LYS A 74 1.79 12.75 -1.19
CA LYS A 74 1.46 12.86 0.24
C LYS A 74 2.57 12.28 1.11
N LYS A 75 3.02 11.07 0.80
CA LYS A 75 4.07 10.38 1.57
C LYS A 75 5.42 11.07 1.50
N LYS A 76 5.78 11.63 0.34
CA LYS A 76 7.00 12.41 0.12
C LYS A 76 7.09 13.58 1.09
N THR A 77 5.99 14.32 1.26
CA THR A 77 5.91 15.42 2.23
C THR A 77 6.09 14.94 3.67
N GLU A 78 5.52 13.78 4.03
CA GLU A 78 5.65 13.21 5.38
C GLU A 78 7.08 12.76 5.71
N ILE A 79 7.78 12.16 4.73
CA ILE A 79 9.13 11.62 4.90
C ILE A 79 10.24 12.64 4.60
N LYS A 80 9.88 13.86 4.17
CA LYS A 80 10.80 14.95 3.80
C LYS A 80 11.86 14.54 2.76
N GLN A 81 11.45 13.75 1.76
CA GLN A 81 12.24 13.43 0.57
C GLN A 81 11.91 14.35 -0.60
#